data_AF-A0A2V9VQ79-F1
#
_entry.id   AF-A0A2V9VQ79-F1
#
_cell.length_a   1.000
_cell.length_b   1.000
_cell.length_c   1.000
_cell.angle_alpha   90.00
_cell.angle_beta   90.00
_cell.angle_gamma   90.00
#
_symmetry.space_group_name_H-M   'P 1'
#
loop_
_entity.id
_entity.type
_entity.pdbx_description
1 polymer ?
#
loop_
_entity_poly.entity_id
_entity_poly.type
_entity_poly.pdbx_seq_one_letter_code
_entity_poly.pdbx_strand_id
1 'polypeptide(L)'
;YGFDICFMVLEFFIVLPYLIHGQLSVQAVQDSLKLILGGPFTILFWVFFLGLGLLTPLVIELRELVPVVVSNREFHYNRILAATTALLILGGGFVLRYIFVYAGQMSAMQ
;
A
#
# COMPACT_ATOMS: atom_id res chain seq x y z
N TYR A 1 15.42 -2.81 8.02
CA TYR A 1 15.45 -1.80 6.94
C TYR A 1 15.59 -2.41 5.55
N GLY A 2 16.67 -3.11 5.19
CA GLY A 2 16.81 -3.66 3.82
C GLY A 2 15.68 -4.64 3.42
N PHE A 3 15.30 -5.54 4.33
CA PHE A 3 14.17 -6.45 4.12
C PHE A 3 12.81 -5.73 4.17
N ASP A 4 12.67 -4.69 4.99
CA ASP A 4 11.41 -3.94 5.13
C ASP A 4 11.09 -3.19 3.83
N ILE A 5 12.06 -2.48 3.26
CA ILE A 5 11.92 -1.88 1.92
C ILE A 5 11.64 -2.96 0.87
N CYS A 6 12.37 -4.09 0.90
CA CYS A 6 12.17 -5.17 -0.07
C CYS A 6 10.72 -5.68 -0.04
N PHE A 7 10.17 -5.93 1.14
CA PHE A 7 8.79 -6.37 1.30
C PHE A 7 7.78 -5.29 0.92
N MET A 8 8.05 -4.02 1.21
CA MET A 8 7.18 -2.92 0.82
C MET A 8 7.14 -2.70 -0.70
N VAL A 9 8.30 -2.81 -1.36
CA VAL A 9 8.41 -2.78 -2.83
C VAL A 9 7.70 -3.98 -3.44
N LEU A 10 7.82 -5.16 -2.84
CA LEU A 10 7.10 -6.36 -3.26
C LEU A 10 5.58 -6.18 -3.11
N GLU A 11 5.10 -5.61 -2.01
CA GLU A 11 3.69 -5.29 -1.81
C GLU A 11 3.18 -4.33 -2.89
N PHE A 12 3.92 -3.25 -3.15
CA PHE A 12 3.61 -2.32 -4.24
C PHE A 12 3.55 -3.01 -5.59
N PHE A 13 4.51 -3.89 -5.87
CA PHE A 13 4.61 -4.65 -7.10
C PHE A 13 3.49 -5.70 -7.24
N ILE A 14 2.87 -6.16 -6.17
CA ILE A 14 1.70 -7.05 -6.25
C ILE A 14 0.43 -6.24 -6.50
N VAL A 15 0.24 -5.14 -5.77
CA VAL A 15 -1.01 -4.37 -5.81
C VAL A 15 -1.21 -3.62 -7.12
N LEU A 16 -0.14 -3.04 -7.70
CA LEU A 16 -0.25 -2.27 -8.95
C LEU A 16 -0.69 -3.13 -10.15
N PRO A 17 -0.01 -4.24 -10.48
CA PRO A 17 -0.42 -5.10 -11.58
C PRO A 17 -1.79 -5.71 -11.34
N TYR A 18 -2.15 -6.02 -10.09
CA TYR A 18 -3.50 -6.49 -9.77
C TYR A 18 -4.56 -5.46 -10.21
N LEU A 19 -4.36 -4.17 -9.90
CA LEU A 19 -5.28 -3.11 -10.33
C LEU A 19 -5.33 -2.95 -11.85
N ILE A 20 -4.17 -3.01 -12.53
CA ILE A 20 -4.07 -2.81 -13.97
C ILE A 20 -4.68 -3.99 -14.74
N HIS A 21 -4.35 -5.23 -14.36
CA HIS A 21 -4.87 -6.44 -15.00
C HIS A 21 -6.29 -6.79 -14.58
N GLY A 22 -6.75 -6.28 -13.45
CA GLY A 22 -8.09 -6.55 -12.96
C GLY A 22 -9.21 -6.06 -13.91
N GLN A 23 -8.96 -5.01 -14.70
CA GLN A 23 -9.89 -4.54 -15.74
C GLN A 23 -10.07 -5.53 -16.90
N LEU A 24 -9.07 -6.40 -17.13
CA LEU A 24 -9.11 -7.46 -18.15
C LEU A 24 -9.65 -8.78 -17.59
N SER A 25 -10.03 -8.81 -16.31
CA SER A 25 -10.50 -9.99 -15.60
C SER A 25 -12.01 -10.22 -15.81
N VAL A 26 -12.58 -11.20 -15.10
CA VAL A 26 -14.00 -11.57 -15.14
C VAL A 26 -14.88 -10.39 -14.71
N GLN A 27 -16.11 -10.28 -15.23
CA GLN A 27 -17.03 -9.17 -14.95
C GLN A 27 -17.16 -8.82 -13.46
N ALA A 28 -17.28 -9.82 -12.58
CA ALA A 28 -17.34 -9.60 -11.13
C ALA A 28 -16.13 -8.83 -10.57
N VAL A 29 -14.94 -9.09 -11.10
CA VAL A 29 -13.70 -8.39 -10.72
C VAL A 29 -13.70 -6.96 -11.26
N GLN A 30 -14.17 -6.76 -12.49
CA GLN A 30 -14.29 -5.43 -13.10
C GLN A 30 -15.24 -4.53 -12.30
N ASP A 31 -16.38 -5.07 -11.85
CA ASP A 31 -17.37 -4.30 -11.08
C ASP A 31 -16.88 -3.97 -9.67
N SER A 32 -16.20 -4.91 -9.01
CA SER A 32 -15.44 -4.61 -7.77
C SER A 32 -14.43 -3.48 -7.97
N LEU A 33 -13.69 -3.49 -9.08
CA LEU A 33 -12.66 -2.48 -9.35
C LEU A 33 -13.25 -1.12 -9.67
N LYS A 34 -14.42 -1.03 -10.29
CA LYS A 34 -15.11 0.25 -10.48
C LYS A 34 -15.42 0.91 -9.13
N LEU A 35 -15.82 0.12 -8.12
CA LEU A 35 -16.07 0.62 -6.77
C LEU A 35 -14.79 1.15 -6.08
N ILE A 36 -13.63 0.59 -6.42
CA ILE A 36 -12.32 0.99 -5.88
C ILE A 36 -11.74 2.19 -6.65
N LEU A 37 -11.84 2.23 -7.98
CA LEU A 37 -11.18 3.25 -8.81
C LEU A 37 -12.02 4.52 -9.00
N GLY A 38 -13.35 4.42 -8.97
CA GLY A 38 -14.24 5.58 -9.14
C GLY A 38 -15.49 5.56 -8.25
N GLY A 39 -15.50 4.71 -7.22
CA GLY A 39 -16.64 4.52 -6.33
C GLY A 39 -16.34 4.94 -4.88
N PRO A 40 -17.10 4.41 -3.91
CA PRO A 40 -17.00 4.83 -2.52
C PRO A 40 -15.65 4.48 -1.87
N PHE A 41 -14.92 3.51 -2.41
CA PHE A 41 -13.63 3.08 -1.85
C PHE A 41 -12.42 3.80 -2.43
N THR A 42 -12.60 4.71 -3.39
CA THR A 42 -11.49 5.40 -4.06
C THR A 42 -10.64 6.21 -3.09
N ILE A 43 -11.26 6.98 -2.20
CA ILE A 43 -10.50 7.77 -1.21
C ILE A 43 -9.76 6.84 -0.24
N LEU A 44 -10.42 5.76 0.22
CA LEU A 44 -9.82 4.77 1.11
C LEU A 44 -8.61 4.08 0.46
N PHE A 45 -8.71 3.75 -0.82
CA PHE A 45 -7.62 3.12 -1.55
C PHE A 45 -6.45 4.08 -1.79
N TRP A 46 -6.70 5.23 -2.42
CA TRP A 46 -5.62 6.12 -2.86
C TRP A 46 -4.99 6.91 -1.72
N VAL A 47 -5.78 7.42 -0.77
CA VAL A 47 -5.26 8.27 0.31
C VAL A 47 -4.78 7.41 1.47
N PHE A 48 -5.62 6.51 1.98
CA PHE A 48 -5.30 5.76 3.19
C PHE A 48 -4.37 4.57 2.92
N PHE A 49 -4.65 3.75 1.90
CA PHE A 49 -3.76 2.63 1.59
C PHE A 49 -2.50 3.10 0.83
N LEU A 50 -2.66 3.69 -0.36
CA LEU A 50 -1.49 4.02 -1.20
C LEU A 50 -0.68 5.18 -0.60
N GLY A 51 -1.33 6.27 -0.22
CA GLY A 51 -0.66 7.44 0.35
C GLY A 51 -0.04 7.18 1.73
N LEU A 52 -0.89 6.87 2.71
CA LEU A 52 -0.46 6.72 4.10
C LEU A 52 0.15 5.34 4.39
N GLY A 53 -0.44 4.27 3.86
CA GLY A 53 -0.04 2.90 4.15
C GLY A 53 1.22 2.43 3.43
N LEU A 54 1.54 3.02 2.28
CA LEU A 54 2.63 2.55 1.43
C LEU A 54 3.64 3.65 1.06
N LEU A 55 3.20 4.75 0.43
CA LEU A 55 4.12 5.81 -0.01
C LEU A 55 4.79 6.54 1.16
N THR A 56 4.04 6.85 2.22
CA THR A 56 4.58 7.53 3.41
C THR A 56 5.67 6.70 4.11
N PRO A 57 5.46 5.43 4.49
CA PRO A 57 6.50 4.61 5.11
C PRO A 57 7.67 4.37 4.14
N LEU A 58 7.43 4.21 2.83
CA LEU A 58 8.49 4.05 1.84
C LEU A 58 9.40 5.29 1.79
N VAL A 59 8.84 6.50 1.80
CA VAL A 59 9.61 7.75 1.82
C VAL A 59 10.42 7.87 3.09
N ILE A 60 9.87 7.47 4.25
CA ILE A 60 10.60 7.50 5.52
C ILE A 60 11.79 6.53 5.47
N GLU A 61 11.57 5.28 5.07
CA GLU A 61 12.65 4.28 5.01
C GLU A 61 13.72 4.62 3.95
N LEU A 62 13.31 5.13 2.79
CA LEU A 62 14.26 5.58 1.76
C LEU A 62 15.12 6.75 2.25
N ARG A 63 14.54 7.71 2.99
CA ARG A 63 15.30 8.84 3.54
C ARG A 63 16.34 8.40 4.58
N GLU A 64 16.07 7.33 5.33
CA GLU A 64 17.04 6.75 6.27
C GLU A 64 18.11 5.92 5.55
N LEU A 65 17.76 5.18 4.49
CA LEU A 65 18.69 4.27 3.80
C LEU A 65 19.57 4.92 2.72
N VAL A 66 19.06 5.91 1.97
CA VAL A 66 19.84 6.62 0.93
C VAL A 66 21.17 7.21 1.47
N PRO A 67 21.22 7.95 2.59
CA PRO A 67 22.48 8.51 3.09
C PRO A 67 23.46 7.45 3.59
N VAL A 68 22.96 6.30 4.06
CA VAL A 68 23.77 5.16 4.50
C VAL A 68 24.44 4.50 3.29
N VAL A 69 23.69 4.27 2.21
CA VAL A 69 24.18 3.63 0.98
C VAL A 69 25.11 4.55 0.17
N VAL A 70 24.81 5.85 0.09
CA VAL A 70 25.54 6.80 -0.77
C VAL A 70 26.73 7.46 -0.06
N SER A 71 26.64 7.72 1.25
CA SER A 71 27.64 8.52 1.99
C SER A 71 28.30 7.78 3.15
N ASN A 72 27.99 6.49 3.38
CA ASN A 72 28.54 5.70 4.50
C ASN A 72 28.38 6.41 5.87
N ARG A 73 27.34 7.25 6.00
CA ARG A 73 27.03 7.94 7.26
C ARG A 73 26.41 6.96 8.26
N GLU A 74 26.61 7.25 9.53
CA GLU A 74 26.07 6.45 10.63
C GLU A 74 24.54 6.31 10.54
N PHE A 75 24.09 5.09 10.81
CA PHE A 75 22.68 4.73 10.77
C PHE A 75 21.97 5.35 11.98
N HIS A 76 21.20 6.43 11.76
CA HIS A 76 20.41 7.05 12.83
C HIS A 76 19.10 6.27 13.03
N TYR A 77 19.14 5.29 13.93
CA TYR A 77 17.97 4.50 14.32
C TYR A 77 17.04 5.33 15.21
N ASN A 78 15.96 5.87 14.63
CA ASN A 78 14.91 6.52 15.42
C ASN A 78 13.76 5.54 15.68
N ARG A 79 13.67 5.04 16.92
CA ARG A 79 12.65 4.07 17.35
C ARG A 79 11.22 4.56 17.13
N ILE A 80 10.98 5.87 17.23
CA ILE A 80 9.64 6.46 17.04
C ILE A 80 9.24 6.43 15.56
N LEU A 81 10.17 6.73 14.66
CA LEU A 81 9.91 6.66 13.22
C LEU A 81 9.65 5.21 12.80
N ALA A 82 10.46 4.26 13.27
CA ALA A 82 10.26 2.84 13.00
C ALA A 82 8.91 2.31 13.52
N ALA A 83 8.48 2.74 14.71
CA ALA A 83 7.16 2.38 15.22
C ALA A 83 6.03 3.01 14.39
N THR A 84 6.21 4.26 13.95
CA THR A 84 5.23 4.98 13.14
C THR A 84 5.09 4.34 11.75
N THR A 85 6.19 4.00 11.08
CA THR A 85 6.17 3.29 9.79
C THR A 85 5.48 1.94 9.93
N ALA A 86 5.81 1.16 10.96
CA ALA A 86 5.16 -0.12 11.22
C ALA A 86 3.64 0.02 11.40
N LEU A 87 3.19 1.02 12.16
CA LEU A 87 1.76 1.29 12.35
C LEU A 87 1.07 1.71 11.04
N LEU A 88 1.73 2.54 10.23
CA LEU A 88 1.21 2.96 8.92
C LEU A 88 1.06 1.78 7.97
N ILE A 89 2.06 0.91 7.88
CA ILE A 89 2.04 -0.28 7.02
C ILE A 89 0.93 -1.24 7.46
N LEU A 90 0.85 -1.54 8.77
CA LEU A 90 -0.19 -2.43 9.30
C LEU A 90 -1.60 -1.85 9.11
N GLY A 91 -1.76 -0.55 9.34
CA GLY A 91 -3.01 0.16 9.11
C GLY A 91 -3.41 0.16 7.64
N GLY A 92 -2.47 0.45 6.73
CA GLY A 92 -2.66 0.40 5.29
C GLY A 92 -3.09 -1.00 4.82
N GLY A 93 -2.36 -2.03 5.22
CA GLY A 93 -2.68 -3.42 4.89
C GLY A 93 -4.04 -3.87 5.43
N PHE A 94 -4.45 -3.39 6.60
CA PHE A 94 -5.79 -3.62 7.13
C PHE A 94 -6.87 -2.95 6.28
N VAL A 95 -6.68 -1.67 5.92
CA VAL A 95 -7.59 -0.93 5.04
C VAL A 95 -7.71 -1.61 3.67
N LEU A 96 -6.60 -2.11 3.12
CA LEU A 96 -6.61 -2.84 1.86
C LEU A 96 -7.50 -4.10 1.93
N ARG A 97 -7.34 -4.91 2.97
CA ARG A 97 -8.18 -6.11 3.19
C ARG A 97 -9.65 -5.73 3.35
N TYR A 98 -9.94 -4.65 4.09
CA TYR A 98 -11.29 -4.14 4.23
C TYR A 98 -11.90 -3.77 2.87
N ILE A 99 -11.18 -2.99 2.05
CA ILE A 99 -11.64 -2.59 0.71
C ILE A 99 -11.95 -3.82 -0.14
N PHE A 100 -11.06 -4.81 -0.19
CA PHE A 100 -11.25 -6.00 -1.01
C PHE A 100 -12.48 -6.83 -0.62
N VAL A 101 -12.69 -7.05 0.69
CA VAL A 101 -13.83 -7.83 1.17
C VAL A 101 -15.14 -7.11 0.86
N TYR A 102 -15.23 -5.82 1.20
CA TYR A 102 -16.48 -5.08 1.03
C TYR A 102 -16.79 -4.72 -0.42
N ALA A 103 -15.77 -4.40 -1.23
CA ALA A 103 -15.97 -4.17 -2.66
C ALA A 103 -16.46 -5.45 -3.36
N GLY A 104 -15.88 -6.61 -3.02
CA GLY A 104 -16.32 -7.90 -3.56
C GLY A 104 -17.75 -8.28 -3.15
N GLN A 105 -18.13 -8.01 -1.90
CA GLN A 105 -19.50 -8.24 -1.43
C GLN A 105 -20.50 -7.32 -2.13
N MET A 106 -20.18 -6.03 -2.27
CA MET A 106 -21.07 -5.09 -2.95
C MET A 106 -21.22 -5.39 -4.44
N SER A 107 -20.14 -5.77 -5.13
CA SER A 107 -20.24 -6.15 -6.54
C SER A 107 -21.04 -7.43 -6.75
N ALA A 108 -21.10 -8.33 -5.77
CA ALA A 108 -21.91 -9.56 -5.86
C ALA A 108 -23.41 -9.30 -5.61
N MET A 109 -23.77 -8.17 -5.01
CA MET A 109 -25.16 -7.77 -4.76
C MET A 109 -25.74 -6.84 -5.84
N GLN A 110 -24.90 -6.35 -6.77
CA GLN A 110 -25.30 -5.59 -7.96
C GLN A 110 -25.54 -6.51 -9.16
#